data_AF-A0A6M3LG48-F1
#
_entry.id   AF-A0A6M3LG48-F1
#
_cell.length_a   1.000
_cell.length_b   1.000
_cell.length_c   1.000
_cell.angle_alpha   90.00
_cell.angle_beta   90.00
_cell.angle_gamma   90.00
#
_symmetry.space_group_name_H-M   'P 1'
#
loop_
_entity.id
_entity.type
_entity.pdbx_description
1 polymer ?
#
loop_
_entity_poly.entity_id
_entity_poly.type
_entity_poly.pdbx_seq_one_letter_code
_entity_poly.pdbx_strand_id
1 'polypeptide(L)'
;MILEATNNLVIDYRARDWCKLPYPLHPNGCPNFNHKPTCPPQVCLIEDWCDLSKRMWFIIISFDLQSHINKMLSKYPDWSNRQARCVLYWQPKVNKQLENETKLFCAFKPLKYTTCPEAMGINVIKTAKQLGLPITPRPKETVYKISLVTEI
;
A
#
# COMPACT_ATOMS: atom_id res chain seq x y z
N MET A 1 11.25 -7.14 0.34
CA MET A 1 12.29 -6.10 0.29
C MET A 1 12.08 -5.18 1.48
N ILE A 2 13.17 -4.69 2.07
CA ILE A 2 13.13 -3.77 3.22
C ILE A 2 13.96 -2.56 2.85
N LEU A 3 13.39 -1.36 2.98
CA LEU A 3 14.10 -0.09 2.77
C LEU A 3 14.00 0.75 4.03
N GLU A 4 15.10 1.31 4.50
CA GLU A 4 15.08 2.29 5.59
C GLU A 4 14.53 3.61 5.05
N ALA A 5 13.50 4.14 5.72
CA ALA A 5 12.74 5.33 5.33
C ALA A 5 12.92 6.49 6.33
N THR A 6 13.76 6.31 7.35
CA THR A 6 14.13 7.34 8.34
C THR A 6 14.52 8.63 7.63
N ASN A 7 13.93 9.77 8.04
CA ASN A 7 14.13 11.11 7.45
C ASN A 7 13.79 11.27 5.96
N ASN A 8 13.20 10.25 5.31
CA ASN A 8 12.84 10.27 3.90
C ASN A 8 11.33 10.19 3.67
N LEU A 9 10.52 10.11 4.74
CA LEU A 9 9.07 10.12 4.62
C LEU A 9 8.58 11.45 4.03
N VAL A 10 7.90 11.36 2.89
CA VAL A 10 7.18 12.50 2.32
C VAL A 10 5.78 12.55 2.93
N ILE A 11 5.59 13.48 3.87
CA ILE A 11 4.29 13.78 4.46
C ILE A 11 3.54 14.70 3.51
N ASP A 12 2.37 14.26 3.07
CA ASP A 12 1.47 14.98 2.17
C ASP A 12 0.03 14.54 2.47
N TYR A 13 -0.68 15.31 3.28
CA TYR A 13 -2.02 14.94 3.73
C TYR A 13 -3.05 14.83 2.59
N ARG A 14 -2.74 15.32 1.38
CA ARG A 14 -3.56 15.06 0.18
C ARG A 14 -3.63 13.57 -0.15
N ALA A 15 -2.69 12.75 0.34
CA ALA A 15 -2.76 11.29 0.24
C ALA A 15 -4.03 10.72 0.91
N ARG A 16 -4.53 11.37 1.96
CA ARG A 16 -5.79 10.99 2.64
C ARG A 16 -7.00 11.18 1.73
N ASP A 17 -6.93 12.13 0.81
CA ASP A 17 -8.01 12.41 -0.15
C ASP A 17 -8.01 11.44 -1.35
N TRP A 18 -6.98 10.62 -1.52
CA TRP A 18 -6.97 9.62 -2.60
C TRP A 18 -8.10 8.60 -2.46
N CYS A 19 -8.56 8.32 -1.24
CA CYS A 19 -9.73 7.50 -1.01
C CYS A 19 -11.03 8.11 -1.56
N LYS A 20 -11.08 9.42 -1.84
CA LYS A 20 -12.25 10.09 -2.43
C LYS A 20 -12.24 10.10 -3.96
N LEU A 21 -11.11 9.70 -4.58
CA LEU A 21 -10.98 9.73 -6.03
C LEU A 21 -11.86 8.66 -6.70
N PRO A 22 -12.61 9.01 -7.76
CA PRO A 22 -13.43 8.04 -8.47
C PRO A 22 -12.58 6.97 -9.15
N TYR A 23 -13.09 5.74 -9.16
CA TYR A 23 -12.55 4.64 -9.94
C TYR A 23 -13.69 3.73 -10.44
N PRO A 24 -13.44 2.79 -11.37
CA PRO A 24 -14.51 2.05 -12.03
C PRO A 24 -15.46 1.37 -11.02
N LEU A 25 -16.77 1.59 -11.19
CA LEU A 25 -17.87 1.15 -10.30
C LEU A 25 -17.95 1.88 -8.94
N HIS A 26 -17.12 2.88 -8.72
CA HIS A 26 -17.03 3.65 -7.48
C HIS A 26 -16.88 5.16 -7.79
N PRO A 27 -17.95 5.83 -8.25
CA PRO A 27 -17.89 7.24 -8.66
C PRO A 27 -17.61 8.21 -7.50
N ASN A 28 -17.87 7.79 -6.26
CA ASN A 28 -17.63 8.59 -5.05
C ASN A 28 -16.35 8.16 -4.30
N GLY A 29 -15.50 7.34 -4.94
CA GLY A 29 -14.29 6.81 -4.35
C GLY A 29 -14.49 5.56 -3.50
N CYS A 30 -13.53 5.29 -2.63
CA CYS A 30 -13.41 4.05 -1.87
C CYS A 30 -14.63 3.85 -0.95
N PRO A 31 -15.32 2.70 -1.03
CA PRO A 31 -16.48 2.42 -0.19
C PRO A 31 -16.14 2.25 1.29
N ASN A 32 -14.85 2.19 1.66
CA ASN A 32 -14.41 2.14 3.05
C ASN A 32 -14.06 3.52 3.64
N PHE A 33 -14.05 4.57 2.82
CA PHE A 33 -13.76 5.93 3.30
C PHE A 33 -14.72 6.30 4.44
N ASN A 34 -14.19 6.80 5.56
CA ASN A 34 -14.96 7.16 6.75
C ASN A 34 -15.76 6.01 7.42
N HIS A 35 -15.48 4.74 7.13
CA HIS A 35 -16.20 3.60 7.71
C HIS A 35 -15.38 2.75 8.69
N LYS A 36 -14.04 2.85 8.68
CA LYS A 36 -13.15 2.04 9.52
C LYS A 36 -12.16 2.90 10.30
N PRO A 37 -11.71 2.46 11.50
CA PRO A 37 -10.68 3.16 12.27
C PRO A 37 -9.35 3.34 11.52
N THR A 38 -9.06 2.47 10.56
CA THR A 38 -7.85 2.53 9.72
C THR A 38 -8.02 3.38 8.45
N CYS A 39 -9.19 3.95 8.22
CA CYS A 39 -9.49 4.78 7.06
C CYS A 39 -9.51 6.27 7.43
N PRO A 40 -9.18 7.17 6.49
CA PRO A 40 -9.37 8.59 6.74
C PRO A 40 -10.88 8.93 6.77
N PRO A 41 -11.29 9.97 7.53
CA PRO A 41 -10.47 10.77 8.44
C PRO A 41 -10.22 10.13 9.82
N GLN A 42 -10.79 8.94 10.08
CA GLN A 42 -10.81 8.29 11.39
C GLN A 42 -9.42 7.92 11.92
N VAL A 43 -8.52 7.47 11.04
CA VAL A 43 -7.13 7.19 11.44
C VAL A 43 -6.39 8.50 11.72
N CYS A 44 -5.57 8.49 12.78
CA CYS A 44 -4.73 9.62 13.15
C CYS A 44 -3.68 9.95 12.07
N LEU A 45 -3.08 11.14 12.18
CA LEU A 45 -1.97 11.54 11.33
C LEU A 45 -0.70 10.77 11.74
N ILE A 46 0.30 10.74 10.85
CA ILE A 46 1.53 10.00 11.11
C ILE A 46 2.26 10.51 12.36
N GLU A 47 2.22 11.83 12.58
CA GLU A 47 2.85 12.52 13.71
C GLU A 47 2.23 12.14 15.05
N ASP A 48 0.91 11.92 15.07
CA ASP A 48 0.19 11.47 16.27
C ASP A 48 0.40 9.97 16.52
N TRP A 49 0.77 9.22 15.46
CA TRP A 49 0.95 7.79 15.54
C TRP A 49 2.35 7.38 15.96
N CYS A 50 3.40 8.10 15.54
CA CYS A 50 4.78 7.79 15.88
C CYS A 50 5.71 9.00 15.98
N ASP A 51 6.79 8.83 16.72
CA ASP A 51 7.90 9.78 16.78
C ASP A 51 8.72 9.68 15.48
N LEU A 52 8.65 10.72 14.65
CA LEU A 52 9.34 10.78 13.36
C LEU A 52 10.88 10.85 13.46
N SER A 53 11.44 11.06 14.67
CA SER A 53 12.88 10.99 14.91
C SER A 53 13.40 9.55 15.00
N LYS A 54 12.50 8.57 15.19
CA LYS A 54 12.85 7.15 15.32
C LYS A 54 13.11 6.51 13.97
N ARG A 55 13.75 5.33 14.01
CA ARG A 55 14.01 4.59 12.77
C ARG A 55 12.72 4.04 12.20
N MET A 56 12.60 4.15 10.88
CA MET A 56 11.43 3.75 10.12
C MET A 56 11.84 2.91 8.92
N TRP A 57 11.02 1.94 8.57
CA TRP A 57 11.26 1.03 7.46
C TRP A 57 10.01 0.85 6.61
N PHE A 58 10.20 0.76 5.29
CA PHE A 58 9.23 0.23 4.37
C PHE A 58 9.45 -1.27 4.19
N ILE A 59 8.44 -2.06 4.54
CA ILE A 59 8.36 -3.48 4.18
C ILE A 59 7.58 -3.57 2.89
N ILE A 60 8.21 -4.12 1.85
CA ILE A 60 7.74 -4.05 0.48
C ILE A 60 7.63 -5.46 -0.09
N ILE A 61 6.49 -5.74 -0.70
CA ILE A 61 6.30 -6.90 -1.57
C ILE A 61 5.98 -6.44 -2.99
N SER A 62 6.52 -7.16 -3.97
CA SER A 62 6.21 -6.99 -5.38
C SER A 62 5.28 -8.11 -5.84
N PHE A 63 4.31 -7.77 -6.67
CA PHE A 63 3.41 -8.70 -7.31
C PHE A 63 3.49 -8.55 -8.82
N ASP A 64 3.81 -9.64 -9.50
CA ASP A 64 3.82 -9.70 -10.96
C ASP A 64 2.39 -9.75 -11.50
N LEU A 65 1.88 -8.56 -11.83
CA LEU A 65 0.55 -8.36 -12.38
C LEU A 65 0.48 -8.86 -13.83
N GLN A 66 1.55 -8.74 -14.61
CA GLN A 66 1.53 -9.19 -16.01
C GLN A 66 1.39 -10.72 -16.10
N SER A 67 2.15 -11.47 -15.32
CA SER A 67 2.01 -12.92 -15.24
C SER A 67 0.63 -13.34 -14.72
N HIS A 68 0.07 -12.60 -13.76
CA HIS A 68 -1.31 -12.83 -13.31
C HIS A 68 -2.32 -12.63 -14.43
N ILE A 69 -2.25 -11.52 -15.17
CA ILE A 69 -3.14 -11.23 -16.30
C ILE A 69 -3.05 -12.33 -17.35
N ASN A 70 -1.84 -12.70 -17.76
CA ASN A 70 -1.61 -13.75 -18.78
C ASN A 70 -2.25 -15.08 -18.35
N LYS A 71 -2.06 -15.46 -17.07
CA LYS A 71 -2.69 -16.65 -16.50
C LYS A 71 -4.22 -16.57 -16.52
N MET A 72 -4.79 -15.42 -16.15
CA MET A 72 -6.25 -15.25 -16.13
C MET A 72 -6.85 -15.28 -17.53
N LEU A 73 -6.21 -14.66 -18.52
CA LEU A 73 -6.67 -14.68 -19.92
C LEU A 73 -6.51 -16.07 -20.56
N SER A 74 -5.46 -16.81 -20.23
CA SER A 74 -5.32 -18.21 -20.67
C SER A 74 -6.41 -19.11 -20.08
N LYS A 75 -6.79 -18.89 -18.82
CA LYS A 75 -7.85 -19.65 -18.15
C LYS A 75 -9.25 -19.24 -18.60
N TYR A 76 -9.45 -17.97 -18.92
CA TYR A 76 -10.73 -17.39 -19.31
C TYR A 76 -10.55 -16.53 -20.59
N PRO A 77 -10.53 -17.16 -21.78
CA PRO A 77 -10.21 -16.47 -23.03
C PRO A 77 -11.16 -15.31 -23.39
N ASP A 78 -12.42 -15.41 -22.98
CA ASP A 78 -13.44 -14.38 -23.26
C ASP A 78 -13.37 -13.17 -22.31
N TRP A 79 -12.48 -13.20 -21.31
CA TRP A 79 -12.33 -12.08 -20.39
C TRP A 79 -11.64 -10.90 -21.06
N SER A 80 -12.18 -9.71 -20.82
CA SER A 80 -11.47 -8.46 -21.12
C SER A 80 -10.22 -8.30 -20.25
N ASN A 81 -9.26 -7.51 -20.74
CA ASN A 81 -8.10 -7.08 -19.96
C ASN A 81 -8.48 -6.45 -18.62
N ARG A 82 -9.61 -5.75 -18.55
CA ARG A 82 -10.13 -5.16 -17.31
C ARG A 82 -10.51 -6.22 -16.29
N GLN A 83 -11.20 -7.29 -16.72
CA GLN A 83 -11.56 -8.40 -15.85
C GLN A 83 -10.31 -9.14 -15.36
N ALA A 84 -9.37 -9.44 -16.25
CA ALA A 84 -8.11 -10.10 -15.88
C ALA A 84 -7.25 -9.27 -14.90
N ARG A 85 -7.36 -7.94 -14.92
CA ARG A 85 -6.69 -7.01 -14.00
C ARG A 85 -7.41 -6.82 -12.67
N CYS A 86 -8.62 -7.35 -12.50
CA CYS A 86 -9.48 -7.05 -11.35
C CYS A 86 -8.77 -7.35 -10.03
N VAL A 87 -8.67 -6.30 -9.19
CA VAL A 87 -7.93 -6.32 -7.91
C VAL A 87 -8.45 -7.40 -6.96
N LEU A 88 -9.75 -7.69 -7.02
CA LEU A 88 -10.41 -8.65 -6.13
C LEU A 88 -9.82 -10.06 -6.23
N TYR A 89 -9.22 -10.43 -7.36
CA TYR A 89 -8.70 -11.78 -7.59
C TYR A 89 -7.31 -12.02 -6.99
N TRP A 90 -6.51 -10.97 -6.78
CA TRP A 90 -5.13 -11.12 -6.35
C TRP A 90 -4.78 -10.33 -5.09
N GLN A 91 -5.45 -9.20 -4.83
CA GLN A 91 -5.10 -8.31 -3.73
C GLN A 91 -5.18 -8.97 -2.35
N PRO A 92 -6.18 -9.81 -2.01
CA PRO A 92 -6.24 -10.46 -0.69
C PRO A 92 -5.00 -11.33 -0.41
N LYS A 93 -4.51 -12.06 -1.41
CA LYS A 93 -3.30 -12.90 -1.29
C LYS A 93 -2.07 -12.03 -1.04
N VAL A 94 -1.92 -10.95 -1.83
CA VAL A 94 -0.79 -10.02 -1.72
C VAL A 94 -0.82 -9.30 -0.37
N ASN A 95 -1.98 -8.81 0.08
CA ASN A 95 -2.13 -8.19 1.39
C ASN A 95 -1.72 -9.15 2.54
N LYS A 96 -2.15 -10.42 2.47
CA LYS A 96 -1.76 -11.44 3.45
C LYS A 96 -0.25 -11.69 3.46
N GLN A 97 0.38 -11.69 2.29
CA GLN A 97 1.85 -11.79 2.19
C GLN A 97 2.53 -10.59 2.86
N LEU A 98 2.06 -9.36 2.59
CA LEU A 98 2.63 -8.15 3.19
C LEU A 98 2.52 -8.19 4.72
N GLU A 99 1.35 -8.58 5.23
CA GLU A 99 1.09 -8.68 6.65
C GLU A 99 2.00 -9.72 7.32
N ASN A 100 2.18 -10.89 6.69
CA ASN A 100 3.10 -11.92 7.19
C ASN A 100 4.55 -11.43 7.24
N GLU A 101 5.05 -10.84 6.16
CA GLU A 101 6.41 -10.30 6.10
C GLU A 101 6.62 -9.18 7.13
N THR A 102 5.62 -8.32 7.31
CA THR A 102 5.67 -7.24 8.30
C THR A 102 5.71 -7.81 9.72
N LYS A 103 4.87 -8.79 10.04
CA LYS A 103 4.86 -9.44 11.35
C LYS A 103 6.18 -10.16 11.66
N LEU A 104 6.76 -10.84 10.66
CA LEU A 104 8.07 -11.48 10.80
C LEU A 104 9.16 -10.46 11.10
N PHE A 105 9.18 -9.32 10.40
CA PHE A 105 10.12 -8.25 10.67
C PHE A 105 9.98 -7.68 12.09
N CYS A 106 8.74 -7.53 12.57
CA CYS A 106 8.44 -7.03 13.92
C CYS A 106 8.66 -8.07 15.03
N ALA A 107 8.91 -9.35 14.73
CA ALA A 107 8.93 -10.41 15.74
C ALA A 107 10.07 -10.28 16.76
N PHE A 108 11.15 -9.58 16.42
CA PHE A 108 12.39 -9.57 17.21
C PHE A 108 12.64 -8.27 18.00
N LYS A 109 11.79 -7.25 17.82
CA LYS A 109 11.94 -5.94 18.45
C LYS A 109 10.58 -5.31 18.75
N PRO A 110 10.45 -4.44 19.77
CA PRO A 110 9.23 -3.69 20.02
C PRO A 110 9.02 -2.64 18.92
N LEU A 111 8.41 -3.08 17.82
CA LEU A 111 8.08 -2.27 16.65
C LEU A 111 6.56 -2.19 16.51
N LYS A 112 6.07 -1.08 15.95
CA LYS A 112 4.69 -0.94 15.50
C LYS A 112 4.65 -0.71 13.99
N TYR A 113 3.55 -1.08 13.36
CA TYR A 113 3.41 -0.99 11.91
C TYR A 113 2.00 -0.61 11.47
N THR A 114 1.90 -0.09 10.23
CA THR A 114 0.65 0.18 9.53
C THR A 114 0.76 -0.27 8.07
N THR A 115 -0.29 -0.93 7.58
CA THR A 115 -0.40 -1.33 6.16
C THR A 115 -1.15 -0.30 5.30
N CYS A 116 -1.57 0.81 5.91
CA CYS A 116 -2.26 1.92 5.23
C CYS A 116 -1.60 3.28 5.52
N PRO A 117 -0.28 3.45 5.32
CA PRO A 117 0.39 4.72 5.61
C PRO A 117 -0.15 5.92 4.82
N GLU A 118 -0.73 5.72 3.63
CA GLU A 118 -1.41 6.79 2.88
C GLU A 118 -2.60 7.39 3.65
N ALA A 119 -3.35 6.54 4.37
CA ALA A 119 -4.47 6.98 5.21
C ALA A 119 -4.00 7.88 6.36
N MET A 120 -2.73 7.77 6.74
CA MET A 120 -2.09 8.56 7.80
C MET A 120 -1.38 9.80 7.26
N GLY A 121 -1.46 10.06 5.95
CA GLY A 121 -0.87 11.25 5.33
C GLY A 121 0.50 11.06 4.69
N ILE A 122 0.98 9.83 4.53
CA ILE A 122 2.24 9.56 3.84
C ILE A 122 2.01 9.44 2.33
N ASN A 123 2.78 10.18 1.53
CA ASN A 123 2.86 9.96 0.09
C ASN A 123 3.78 8.77 -0.22
N VAL A 124 3.26 7.56 -0.04
CA VAL A 124 4.01 6.31 -0.18
C VAL A 124 4.72 6.19 -1.53
N ILE A 125 4.08 6.64 -2.61
CA ILE A 125 4.65 6.58 -3.96
C ILE A 125 5.87 7.51 -4.06
N LYS A 126 5.77 8.75 -3.58
CA LYS A 126 6.88 9.72 -3.65
C LYS A 126 8.02 9.30 -2.72
N THR A 127 7.71 8.86 -1.50
CA THR A 127 8.71 8.31 -0.56
C THR A 127 9.44 7.12 -1.18
N ALA A 128 8.71 6.12 -1.69
CA ALA A 128 9.32 4.92 -2.24
C ALA A 128 10.18 5.22 -3.48
N LYS A 129 9.77 6.18 -4.33
CA LYS A 129 10.61 6.66 -5.44
C LYS A 129 11.92 7.31 -4.97
N GLN A 130 11.89 8.11 -3.90
CA GLN A 130 13.11 8.70 -3.33
C GLN A 130 14.06 7.63 -2.77
N LEU A 131 13.51 6.52 -2.28
CA LEU A 131 14.27 5.35 -1.83
C LEU A 131 14.70 4.42 -2.99
N GLY A 132 14.53 4.83 -4.25
CA GLY A 132 14.97 4.08 -5.43
C GLY A 132 14.03 2.96 -5.90
N LEU A 133 12.81 2.84 -5.34
CA LEU A 133 11.84 1.85 -5.80
C LEU A 133 11.14 2.33 -7.10
N PRO A 134 11.10 1.51 -8.17
CA PRO A 134 10.47 1.89 -9.45
C PRO A 134 8.93 1.78 -9.40
N ILE A 135 8.30 2.34 -8.36
CA ILE A 135 6.84 2.30 -8.16
C ILE A 135 6.13 3.33 -9.04
N THR A 136 4.95 2.96 -9.55
CA THR A 136 4.07 3.87 -10.31
C THR A 136 2.64 3.85 -9.74
N PRO A 137 1.89 4.96 -9.80
CA PRO A 137 0.51 5.01 -9.29
C PRO A 137 -0.48 4.09 -10.03
N ARG A 138 -0.20 3.78 -11.30
CA ARG A 138 -1.04 2.95 -12.18
C ARG A 138 -0.19 1.83 -12.77
N PRO A 139 0.15 0.80 -11.98
CA PRO A 139 1.07 -0.23 -12.39
C PRO A 139 0.53 -1.03 -13.58
N LYS A 140 1.38 -1.19 -14.61
CA LYS A 140 1.06 -2.04 -15.76
C LYS A 140 1.53 -3.48 -15.55
N GLU A 141 2.73 -3.67 -15.01
CA GLU A 141 3.42 -4.96 -14.93
C GLU A 141 3.63 -5.44 -13.50
N THR A 142 4.12 -4.56 -12.62
CA THR A 142 4.41 -4.91 -11.22
C THR A 142 3.67 -3.99 -10.26
N VAL A 143 2.95 -4.58 -9.31
CA VAL A 143 2.33 -3.86 -8.19
C VAL A 143 3.25 -3.95 -6.99
N TYR A 144 3.53 -2.82 -6.34
CA TYR A 144 4.22 -2.80 -5.05
C TYR A 144 3.20 -2.53 -3.94
N LYS A 145 3.23 -3.35 -2.89
CA LYS A 145 2.48 -3.12 -1.65
C LYS A 145 3.47 -2.85 -0.54
N ILE A 146 3.17 -1.83 0.27
CA ILE A 146 4.12 -1.25 1.22
C ILE A 146 3.44 -1.15 2.58
N SER A 147 4.15 -1.58 3.61
CA SER A 147 3.83 -1.37 5.02
C SER A 147 4.89 -0.46 5.62
N LEU A 148 4.49 0.46 6.50
CA LEU A 148 5.40 1.30 7.28
C LEU A 148 5.58 0.69 8.67
N VAL A 149 6.83 0.50 9.08
CA VAL A 149 7.23 0.02 10.40
C VAL A 149 8.07 1.08 11.07
N THR A 150 7.91 1.26 12.38
CA THR A 150 8.69 2.19 13.20
C THR A 150 8.97 1.60 14.57
N GLU A 151 10.04 2.09 15.21
CA GLU A 151 10.28 1.84 16.63
C GLU A 151 9.16 2.47 17.48
N ILE A 152 8.82 1.81 18.60
CA ILE A 152 7.82 2.28 19.57
C ILE A 152 8.42 3.38 20.43
#